data_AF-A0A165TSV3-F1
#
_entry.id   AF-A0A165TSV3-F1
#
_cell.length_a   1.000
_cell.length_b   1.000
_cell.length_c   1.000
_cell.angle_alpha   90.00
_cell.angle_beta   90.00
_cell.angle_gamma   90.00
#
_symmetry.space_group_name_H-M   'P 1'
#
loop_
_entity.id
_entity.type
_entity.pdbx_description
1 polymer ?
#
loop_
_entity_poly.entity_id
_entity_poly.type
_entity_poly.pdbx_seq_one_letter_code
_entity_poly.pdbx_strand_id
1 'polypeptide(L)'
;MADNMFKLQLLARAELAVKDVQARRLLARSSYLGFALVLFLLALGMLNLAGFLAFEEVLSPAGAALAMAAINAVGVALLMHLSKRAGPSEREEALAREIREMAYQQVNHDVEEVKEKLEHVASEVTRMGENVHRATGAVRFLLSALGKNE
;
A
#
# COMPACT_ATOMS: atom_id res chain seq x y z
N MET A 1 -14.01 2.08 -26.49
CA MET A 1 -12.72 1.54 -26.02
C MET A 1 -11.63 2.62 -25.88
N ALA A 2 -11.49 3.57 -26.82
CA ALA A 2 -10.51 4.65 -26.74
C ALA A 2 -10.67 5.57 -25.50
N ASP A 3 -11.91 5.89 -25.10
CA ASP A 3 -12.19 6.75 -23.94
C ASP A 3 -11.72 6.17 -22.61
N ASN A 4 -11.80 4.84 -22.42
CA ASN A 4 -11.40 4.20 -21.18
C ASN A 4 -9.87 4.13 -21.05
N MET A 5 -9.16 3.94 -22.17
CA MET A 5 -7.71 4.00 -22.24
C MET A 5 -7.19 5.39 -21.88
N PHE A 6 -7.85 6.44 -22.38
CA PHE A 6 -7.49 7.82 -22.09
C PHE A 6 -7.70 8.18 -20.61
N LYS A 7 -8.81 7.73 -20.02
CA LYS A 7 -9.08 7.90 -18.58
C LYS A 7 -8.04 7.19 -17.71
N LEU A 8 -7.63 5.97 -18.05
CA LEU A 8 -6.60 5.22 -17.32
C LEU A 8 -5.23 5.88 -17.44
N GLN A 9 -4.85 6.39 -18.62
CA GLN A 9 -3.60 7.14 -18.79
C GLN A 9 -3.59 8.45 -18.00
N LEU A 10 -4.74 9.14 -17.94
CA LEU A 10 -4.89 10.36 -17.17
C LEU A 10 -4.79 10.08 -15.65
N LEU A 11 -5.42 9.01 -15.18
CA LEU A 11 -5.33 8.56 -13.78
C LEU A 11 -3.89 8.18 -13.41
N ALA A 12 -3.21 7.40 -14.26
CA ALA A 12 -1.82 6.99 -14.04
C ALA A 12 -0.88 8.20 -13.99
N ARG A 13 -1.07 9.20 -14.86
CA ARG A 13 -0.29 10.45 -14.83
C ARG A 13 -0.55 11.26 -13.56
N ALA A 14 -1.80 11.30 -13.08
CA ALA A 14 -2.15 11.98 -11.84
C ALA A 14 -1.52 11.29 -10.61
N GLU A 15 -1.55 9.96 -10.53
CA GLU A 15 -0.88 9.21 -9.46
C GLU A 15 0.64 9.38 -9.47
N LEU A 16 1.26 9.35 -10.65
CA LEU A 16 2.69 9.58 -10.80
C LEU A 16 3.08 11.00 -10.37
N ALA A 17 2.26 12.01 -10.69
CA ALA A 17 2.49 13.39 -10.28
C ALA A 17 2.39 13.56 -8.75
N VAL A 18 1.42 12.91 -8.10
CA VAL A 18 1.28 12.95 -6.63
C VAL A 18 2.47 12.27 -5.96
N LYS A 19 2.94 11.12 -6.48
CA LYS A 19 4.12 10.43 -5.96
C LYS A 19 5.39 11.26 -6.12
N ASP A 20 5.58 11.96 -7.23
CA ASP A 20 6.76 12.79 -7.47
C ASP A 20 6.83 14.00 -6.50
N VAL A 21 5.68 14.61 -6.19
CA VAL A 21 5.60 15.70 -5.19
C VAL A 21 5.92 15.20 -3.78
N GLN A 22 5.42 14.02 -3.40
CA GLN A 22 5.75 13.42 -2.10
C GLN A 22 7.24 13.05 -2.01
N ALA A 23 7.80 12.44 -3.06
CA ALA A 23 9.21 12.09 -3.12
C ALA A 23 10.12 13.33 -3.01
N ARG A 24 9.81 14.40 -3.75
CA ARG A 24 10.56 15.67 -3.67
C ARG A 24 10.46 16.32 -2.30
N ARG A 25 9.29 16.26 -1.65
CA ARG A 25 9.10 16.81 -0.29
C ARG A 25 9.87 16.01 0.76
N LEU A 26 9.98 14.69 0.61
CA LEU A 26 10.81 13.83 1.47
C LEU A 26 12.31 14.06 1.24
N LEU A 27 12.73 14.19 -0.02
CA LEU A 27 14.13 14.42 -0.40
C LEU A 27 14.63 15.82 -0.01
N ALA A 28 13.82 16.87 -0.20
CA ALA A 28 14.21 18.24 0.17
C ALA A 28 14.34 18.41 1.69
N ARG A 29 13.61 17.61 2.49
CA ARG A 29 13.68 17.63 3.95
C ARG A 29 14.82 16.78 4.50
N SER A 30 15.39 15.86 3.70
CA SER A 30 16.36 14.88 4.18
C SER A 30 17.77 15.45 4.39
N SER A 31 18.21 16.42 3.58
CA SER A 31 19.57 16.97 3.66
C SER A 31 19.79 17.77 4.96
N TYR A 32 18.87 18.69 5.27
CA TYR A 32 18.90 19.45 6.52
C TYR A 32 18.70 18.56 7.73
N LEU A 33 17.86 17.52 7.62
CA LEU A 33 17.63 16.57 8.70
C LEU A 33 18.87 15.69 8.96
N GLY A 34 19.58 15.28 7.91
CA GLY A 34 20.84 14.56 8.03
C GLY A 34 21.92 15.41 8.70
N PHE A 35 22.09 16.67 8.27
CA PHE A 35 23.03 17.59 8.90
C PHE A 35 22.67 17.90 10.37
N ALA A 36 21.38 18.13 10.64
CA ALA A 36 20.88 18.33 12.00
C ALA A 36 21.11 17.09 12.89
N LEU A 37 20.96 15.88 12.36
CA LEU A 37 21.22 14.64 13.09
C LEU A 37 22.70 14.52 13.49
N VAL A 38 23.63 14.84 12.58
CA VAL A 38 25.07 14.83 12.87
C VAL A 38 25.40 15.83 13.99
N LEU A 39 24.90 17.06 13.90
CA LEU A 39 25.10 18.06 14.94
C LEU A 39 24.47 17.65 16.28
N PHE A 40 23.28 17.05 16.24
CA PHE A 40 22.61 16.54 17.43
C PHE A 40 23.42 15.44 18.11
N LEU A 41 23.96 14.48 17.35
CA LEU A 41 24.81 13.42 17.90
C LEU A 41 26.10 13.98 18.51
N LEU A 42 26.72 14.96 17.86
CA LEU A 42 27.92 15.63 18.38
C LEU A 42 27.60 16.37 19.68
N ALA A 43 26.51 17.14 19.71
CA ALA A 43 26.07 17.86 20.90
C ALA A 43 25.74 16.91 22.05
N LEU A 44 25.08 15.78 21.78
CA LEU A 44 24.73 14.77 22.78
C LEU A 44 25.98 14.10 23.38
N GLY A 45 27.00 13.83 22.54
CA GLY A 45 28.28 13.32 23.00
C GLY A 45 29.03 14.31 23.90
N MET A 46 29.11 15.58 23.47
CA MET A 46 29.73 16.65 24.27
C MET A 46 28.98 16.92 25.57
N LEU A 47 27.64 16.85 25.56
CA LEU A 47 26.82 17.01 26.77
C LEU A 47 27.09 15.88 27.77
N ASN A 48 27.29 14.65 27.29
CA ASN A 48 27.66 13.53 28.14
C ASN A 48 29.05 13.71 28.76
N LEU A 49 30.02 14.13 27.96
CA LEU A 49 31.38 14.39 28.43
C LEU A 49 31.40 15.53 29.45
N ALA A 50 30.73 16.65 29.15
CA ALA A 50 30.64 17.80 30.05
C ALA A 50 29.91 17.44 31.35
N GLY A 51 28.82 16.67 31.26
CA GLY A 51 28.10 16.18 32.44
C GLY A 51 28.98 15.26 33.30
N PHE A 52 29.72 14.34 32.68
CA PHE A 52 30.65 13.47 33.39
C PHE A 52 31.74 14.27 34.12
N LEU A 53 32.40 15.20 33.42
CA LEU A 53 33.44 16.06 34.01
C LEU A 53 32.88 16.90 35.17
N ALA A 54 31.68 17.46 35.02
CA ALA A 54 31.03 18.23 36.08
C ALA A 54 30.70 17.36 37.31
N PHE A 55 30.31 16.09 37.11
CA PHE A 55 30.09 15.17 38.23
C PHE A 55 31.40 14.70 38.86
N GLU A 56 32.48 14.59 38.09
CA GLU A 56 33.81 14.20 38.60
C GLU A 56 34.39 15.22 39.58
N GLU A 57 33.99 16.51 39.49
CA GLU A 57 34.39 17.53 40.49
C GLU A 57 33.86 17.24 41.90
N VAL A 58 32.78 16.46 42.02
CA VAL A 58 32.07 16.23 43.29
C VAL A 58 32.05 14.75 43.68
N LEU A 59 32.09 13.83 42.72
CA LEU A 59 32.02 12.39 42.90
C LEU A 59 33.31 11.69 42.41
N SER A 60 33.54 10.46 42.89
CA SER A 60 34.56 9.60 42.28
C SER A 60 34.20 9.27 40.81
N PRO A 61 35.17 8.93 39.95
CA PRO A 61 34.92 8.64 38.54
C PRO A 61 33.84 7.56 38.32
N ALA A 62 33.82 6.53 39.19
CA ALA A 62 32.79 5.49 39.15
C ALA A 62 31.40 6.02 39.53
N GLY A 63 31.33 6.94 40.52
CA GLY A 63 30.09 7.59 40.93
C GLY A 63 29.54 8.53 39.85
N ALA A 64 30.41 9.31 39.21
CA ALA A 64 30.05 10.19 38.09
C ALA A 64 29.51 9.39 36.89
N ALA A 65 30.16 8.27 36.54
CA ALA A 65 29.69 7.38 35.47
C ALA A 65 28.31 6.79 35.77
N LEU A 66 28.04 6.36 37.02
CA LEU A 66 26.73 5.86 37.43
C LEU A 66 25.64 6.95 37.38
N ALA A 67 25.94 8.17 37.85
CA ALA A 67 25.01 9.29 37.80
C ALA A 67 24.63 9.63 36.34
N MET A 68 25.62 9.70 35.45
CA MET A 68 25.39 9.91 34.02
C MET A 68 24.60 8.78 33.38
N ALA A 69 24.88 7.52 33.73
CA ALA A 69 24.12 6.38 33.23
C ALA A 69 22.64 6.46 33.66
N ALA A 70 22.37 6.84 34.92
CA ALA A 70 21.00 7.02 35.41
C ALA A 70 20.26 8.14 34.67
N ILE A 71 20.90 9.30 34.44
CA ILE A 71 20.32 10.43 33.70
C ILE A 71 20.01 10.02 32.26
N ASN A 72 20.92 9.35 31.57
CA ASN A 72 20.69 8.87 30.21
C ASN A 72 19.57 7.83 30.16
N ALA A 73 19.49 6.92 31.14
CA ALA A 73 18.41 5.93 31.21
C ALA A 73 17.03 6.60 31.33
N VAL A 74 16.92 7.64 32.16
CA VAL A 74 15.70 8.47 32.27
C VAL A 74 15.40 9.17 30.94
N GLY A 75 16.42 9.75 30.29
CA GLY A 75 16.29 10.37 28.97
C GLY A 75 15.75 9.42 27.91
N VAL A 76 16.29 8.19 27.85
CA VAL A 76 15.82 7.14 26.94
C VAL A 76 14.38 6.74 27.26
N ALA A 77 14.03 6.55 28.53
CA ALA A 77 12.67 6.20 28.93
C ALA A 77 11.66 7.27 28.51
N LEU A 78 12.00 8.55 28.69
CA LEU A 78 11.18 9.68 28.26
C LEU A 78 11.05 9.73 26.73
N LEU A 79 12.16 9.58 25.99
CA LEU A 79 12.14 9.54 24.53
C LEU A 79 11.30 8.37 23.99
N MET A 80 11.39 7.19 24.59
CA MET A 80 10.52 6.06 24.23
C MET A 80 9.05 6.36 24.50
N HIS A 81 8.74 7.04 25.62
CA HIS A 81 7.36 7.45 25.91
C HIS A 81 6.84 8.48 24.90
N LEU A 82 7.65 9.46 24.53
CA LEU A 82 7.33 10.48 23.53
C LEU A 82 7.22 9.90 22.13
N SER A 83 8.11 8.98 21.76
CA SER A 83 8.12 8.30 20.46
C SER A 83 6.84 7.51 20.24
N LYS A 84 6.29 6.87 21.28
CA LYS A 84 4.99 6.19 21.20
C LYS A 84 3.84 7.13 20.85
N ARG A 85 3.96 8.43 21.13
CA ARG A 85 2.96 9.46 20.79
C ARG A 85 3.21 10.13 19.44
N ALA A 86 4.40 9.98 18.86
CA ALA A 86 4.83 10.66 17.64
C ALA A 86 4.79 9.77 16.38
N GLY A 87 4.37 8.50 16.49
CA GLY A 87 4.15 7.60 15.35
C GLY A 87 2.93 7.97 14.51
N PRO A 88 2.74 7.34 13.33
CA PRO A 88 1.52 7.48 12.53
C PRO A 88 0.32 7.25 13.45
N SER A 89 -0.61 8.19 13.49
CA SER A 89 -1.74 8.07 14.41
C SER A 89 -2.47 6.74 14.12
N GLU A 90 -3.02 6.08 15.14
CA GLU A 90 -3.87 4.89 14.95
C GLU A 90 -4.94 5.11 13.87
N ARG A 91 -5.33 6.38 13.66
CA ARG A 91 -6.22 6.85 12.60
C ARG A 91 -5.63 6.72 11.20
N GLU A 92 -4.36 7.04 10.98
CA GLU A 92 -3.69 6.88 9.69
C GLU A 92 -3.50 5.39 9.35
N GLU A 93 -3.17 4.56 10.34
CA GLU A 93 -3.14 3.10 10.16
C GLU A 93 -4.53 2.51 9.90
N ALA A 94 -5.56 2.97 10.63
CA ALA A 94 -6.94 2.54 10.44
C ALA A 94 -7.47 2.92 9.06
N LEU A 95 -7.19 4.15 8.61
CA LEU A 95 -7.63 4.66 7.31
C LEU A 95 -6.88 3.96 6.17
N ALA A 96 -5.59 3.64 6.34
CA ALA A 96 -4.86 2.79 5.39
C ALA A 96 -5.43 1.35 5.33
N ARG A 97 -5.85 0.78 6.47
CA ARG A 97 -6.53 -0.54 6.49
C ARG A 97 -7.90 -0.46 5.84
N GLU A 98 -8.66 0.59 6.10
CA GLU A 98 -10.01 0.79 5.56
C GLU A 98 -9.98 0.99 4.04
N ILE A 99 -9.03 1.78 3.52
CA ILE A 99 -8.77 1.89 2.07
C ILE A 99 -8.44 0.54 1.44
N ARG A 100 -7.61 -0.27 2.12
CA ARG A 100 -7.26 -1.62 1.65
C ARG A 100 -8.48 -2.55 1.65
N GLU A 101 -9.30 -2.50 2.69
CA GLU A 101 -10.52 -3.32 2.81
C GLU A 101 -11.55 -2.92 1.74
N MET A 102 -11.73 -1.62 1.50
CA MET A 102 -12.60 -1.10 0.43
C MET A 102 -12.09 -1.51 -0.96
N ALA A 103 -10.77 -1.52 -1.19
CA ALA A 103 -10.19 -2.01 -2.43
C ALA A 103 -10.45 -3.52 -2.64
N TYR A 104 -10.34 -4.34 -1.58
CA TYR A 104 -10.66 -5.76 -1.66
C TYR A 104 -12.15 -6.01 -1.95
N GLN A 105 -13.05 -5.24 -1.33
CA GLN A 105 -14.49 -5.36 -1.58
C GLN A 105 -14.87 -4.99 -3.01
N GLN A 106 -14.28 -3.93 -3.58
CA GLN A 106 -14.52 -3.53 -4.97
C GLN A 106 -13.99 -4.58 -5.96
N VAL A 107 -12.79 -5.12 -5.73
CA VAL A 107 -12.25 -6.20 -6.56
C VAL A 107 -13.13 -7.45 -6.52
N ASN A 108 -13.69 -7.79 -5.36
CA ASN A 108 -14.56 -8.95 -5.24
C ASN A 108 -15.91 -8.76 -5.97
N HIS A 109 -16.42 -7.52 -6.00
CA HIS A 109 -17.63 -7.17 -6.73
C HIS A 109 -17.41 -7.20 -8.26
N ASP A 110 -16.26 -6.71 -8.73
CA ASP A 110 -15.88 -6.77 -10.14
C ASP A 110 -15.70 -8.22 -10.63
N VAL A 111 -15.22 -9.13 -9.77
CA VAL A 111 -15.08 -10.56 -10.09
C VAL A 111 -16.44 -11.24 -10.21
N GLU A 112 -17.41 -10.91 -9.36
CA GLU A 112 -18.75 -11.49 -9.45
C GLU A 112 -19.49 -10.99 -10.71
N GLU A 113 -19.34 -9.71 -11.08
CA GLU A 113 -19.91 -9.17 -12.33
C GLU A 113 -19.28 -9.81 -13.57
N VAL A 114 -17.97 -10.09 -13.55
CA VAL A 114 -17.29 -10.80 -14.65
C VAL A 114 -17.75 -12.26 -14.74
N LYS A 115 -17.98 -12.92 -13.59
CA LYS A 115 -18.48 -14.30 -13.53
C LYS A 115 -19.92 -14.40 -14.06
N GLU A 116 -20.79 -13.47 -13.69
CA GLU A 116 -22.17 -13.41 -14.19
C GLU A 116 -22.19 -13.19 -15.72
N LYS A 117 -21.34 -12.29 -16.24
CA LYS A 117 -21.18 -12.09 -17.69
C LYS A 117 -20.64 -13.34 -18.40
N LEU A 118 -19.72 -14.07 -17.78
CA LEU A 118 -19.19 -15.32 -18.33
C LEU A 118 -20.23 -16.45 -18.34
N GLU A 119 -21.04 -16.57 -17.28
CA GLU A 119 -22.14 -17.54 -17.21
C GLU A 119 -23.20 -17.26 -18.28
N HIS A 120 -23.54 -15.98 -18.50
CA HIS A 120 -24.44 -15.59 -19.57
C HIS A 120 -23.89 -15.94 -20.96
N VAL A 121 -22.62 -15.64 -21.24
CA VAL A 121 -21.98 -16.00 -22.52
C VAL A 121 -21.91 -17.52 -22.71
N ALA A 122 -21.58 -18.28 -21.67
CA ALA A 122 -21.57 -19.74 -21.72
C ALA A 122 -22.96 -20.30 -22.04
N SER A 123 -24.02 -19.77 -21.39
CA SER A 123 -25.40 -20.19 -21.63
C SER A 123 -25.89 -19.89 -23.05
N GLU A 124 -25.43 -18.78 -23.63
CA GLU A 124 -25.78 -18.35 -24.99
C GLU A 124 -25.10 -19.24 -26.04
N VAL A 125 -23.85 -19.63 -25.81
CA VAL A 125 -23.11 -20.59 -26.65
C VAL A 125 -23.78 -21.98 -26.61
N THR A 126 -24.21 -22.46 -25.43
CA THR A 126 -24.92 -23.74 -25.32
C THR A 126 -26.25 -23.72 -26.10
N ARG A 127 -27.01 -22.62 -26.03
CA ARG A 127 -28.25 -22.46 -26.79
C ARG A 127 -28.04 -22.35 -28.30
N MET A 128 -26.97 -21.69 -28.74
CA MET A 128 -26.60 -21.68 -30.17
C MET A 128 -26.24 -23.09 -30.67
N GLY A 129 -25.53 -23.89 -29.87
CA GLY A 129 -25.21 -25.28 -30.18
C GLY A 129 -26.46 -26.16 -30.39
N GLU A 130 -27.48 -26.02 -29.53
CA GLU A 130 -28.75 -26.75 -29.68
C GLU A 130 -29.54 -26.32 -30.93
N ASN A 131 -29.59 -25.03 -31.24
CA ASN A 131 -30.31 -24.52 -32.40
C ASN A 131 -29.65 -24.93 -33.72
N VAL A 132 -28.31 -24.97 -33.75
CA VAL A 132 -27.55 -25.48 -34.90
C VAL A 132 -27.80 -26.98 -35.10
N HIS A 133 -27.91 -27.77 -34.02
CA HIS A 133 -28.24 -29.20 -34.11
C HIS A 133 -29.66 -29.43 -34.65
N ARG A 134 -30.64 -28.61 -34.23
CA ARG A 134 -32.02 -28.68 -34.74
C ARG A 134 -32.12 -28.27 -36.21
N ALA A 135 -31.44 -27.20 -36.60
CA ALA A 135 -31.39 -26.76 -38.00
C ALA A 135 -30.73 -27.82 -38.90
N THR A 136 -29.64 -28.42 -38.45
CA THR A 136 -28.94 -29.49 -39.20
C THR A 136 -29.80 -30.75 -39.32
N GLY A 137 -30.52 -31.12 -38.25
CA GLY A 137 -31.47 -32.25 -38.28
C GLY A 137 -32.65 -32.02 -39.23
N ALA A 138 -33.21 -30.81 -39.24
CA ALA A 138 -34.30 -30.43 -40.13
C ALA A 138 -33.87 -30.45 -41.61
N VAL A 139 -32.68 -29.90 -41.92
CA VAL A 139 -32.12 -29.92 -43.27
C VAL A 139 -31.85 -31.35 -43.74
N ARG A 140 -31.33 -32.23 -42.88
CA ARG A 140 -31.09 -33.64 -43.21
C ARG A 140 -32.39 -34.42 -43.45
N PHE A 141 -33.44 -34.13 -42.69
CA PHE A 141 -34.76 -34.73 -42.88
C PHE A 141 -35.37 -34.31 -44.23
N LEU A 142 -35.28 -33.03 -44.58
CA LEU A 142 -35.77 -32.49 -45.85
C LEU A 142 -35.00 -33.07 -47.05
N LEU A 143 -33.67 -33.20 -46.94
CA LEU A 143 -32.85 -33.85 -47.98
C LEU A 143 -33.18 -35.34 -48.14
N SER A 144 -33.45 -36.04 -47.04
CA SER A 144 -33.90 -37.44 -47.08
C SER A 144 -35.28 -37.63 -47.71
N ALA A 145 -36.17 -36.64 -47.58
CA ALA A 145 -37.51 -36.69 -48.18
C ALA A 145 -37.48 -36.41 -49.69
N LEU A 146 -36.53 -35.60 -50.14
CA LEU A 146 -36.31 -35.29 -51.56
C LEU A 146 -35.56 -36.40 -52.31
N GLY A 147 -34.68 -37.15 -51.65
CA GLY A 147 -33.90 -38.23 -52.28
C GLY A 147 -34.59 -39.59 -52.36
N LYS A 148 -35.88 -39.70 -52.03
CA LYS A 148 -36.63 -40.98 -51.94
C LYS A 148 -37.65 -41.19 -53.07
N ASN A 149 -37.64 -40.33 -54.09
CA ASN A 149 -38.52 -40.40 -55.26
C ASN A 149 -37.73 -40.64 -56.57
N GLU A 150 -36.74 -41.54 -56.54
CA GLU A 150 -36.23 -42.24 -57.74
C GLU A 150 -36.28 -43.75 -57.50
#